data_AF-A0A8H8N8I7-F1
#
_entry.id   AF-A0A8H8N8I7-F1
#
_cell.length_a   1.000
_cell.length_b   1.000
_cell.length_c   1.000
_cell.angle_alpha   90.00
_cell.angle_beta   90.00
_cell.angle_gamma   90.00
#
_symmetry.space_group_name_H-M   'P 1'
#
loop_
_entity.id
_entity.type
_entity.pdbx_description
1 polymer ?
#
loop_
_entity_poly.entity_id
_entity_poly.type
_entity_poly.pdbx_seq_one_letter_code
_entity_poly.pdbx_strand_id
1 'polypeptide(L)'
;MLLTAVAGAGKTTVAHTVAHICADRKQLASSFFFNREIEGRNKPHALFATIAADLSQMDPDIANRVAAAIEEDGCLPSAPTSNQFVDLVLNPCQRTSFVRPVAIVIDALDEARDDCLLEILRD
;
A
#
# COMPACT_ATOMS: atom_id res chain seq x y z
N MET A 1 -9.42 -3.78 7.80
CA MET A 1 -10.66 -3.06 8.20
C MET A 1 -11.15 -2.28 7.00
N LEU A 2 -12.42 -2.41 6.61
CA LEU A 2 -13.01 -1.66 5.50
C LEU A 2 -13.99 -0.61 6.06
N LEU A 3 -13.87 0.64 5.61
CA LEU A 3 -14.75 1.73 6.00
C LEU A 3 -15.61 2.18 4.81
N THR A 4 -16.91 1.91 4.84
CA THR A 4 -17.86 2.33 3.80
C THR A 4 -18.94 3.23 4.38
N ALA A 5 -19.30 4.28 3.63
CA ALA A 5 -20.32 5.27 3.98
C ALA A 5 -20.66 6.11 2.73
N VAL A 6 -21.73 6.89 2.79
CA VAL A 6 -22.12 7.82 1.71
C VAL A 6 -21.03 8.88 1.45
N ALA A 7 -21.03 9.45 0.25
CA ALA A 7 -20.14 10.57 -0.08
C ALA A 7 -20.39 11.75 0.89
N GLY A 8 -19.32 12.45 1.29
CA GLY A 8 -19.42 13.54 2.27
C GLY A 8 -19.53 13.11 3.74
N ALA A 9 -19.61 11.81 4.06
CA ALA A 9 -19.69 11.33 5.44
C ALA A 9 -18.38 11.43 6.26
N GLY A 10 -17.33 12.07 5.72
CA GLY A 10 -16.05 12.25 6.42
C GLY A 10 -15.14 11.02 6.47
N LYS A 11 -15.30 10.03 5.57
CA LYS A 11 -14.44 8.83 5.50
C LYS A 11 -12.95 9.18 5.39
N THR A 12 -12.60 10.09 4.48
CA THR A 12 -11.24 10.61 4.32
C THR A 12 -10.71 11.24 5.60
N THR A 13 -11.55 11.98 6.34
CA THR A 13 -11.18 12.54 7.65
C THR A 13 -10.85 11.42 8.65
N VAL A 14 -11.64 10.35 8.68
CA VAL A 14 -11.37 9.18 9.52
C VAL A 14 -10.08 8.48 9.09
N ALA A 15 -9.88 8.24 7.79
CA ALA A 15 -8.67 7.61 7.25
C ALA A 15 -7.41 8.42 7.62
N HIS A 16 -7.42 9.74 7.44
CA HIS A 16 -6.34 10.63 7.89
C HIS A 16 -6.10 10.55 9.40
N THR A 17 -7.17 10.56 10.20
CA THR A 17 -7.07 10.48 11.66
C THR A 17 -6.44 9.14 12.09
N VAL A 18 -6.86 8.03 11.48
CA VAL A 18 -6.29 6.71 11.73
C VAL A 18 -4.82 6.66 11.32
N ALA A 19 -4.47 7.17 10.14
CA ALA A 19 -3.08 7.25 9.70
C ALA A 19 -2.22 8.03 10.69
N HIS A 20 -2.71 9.18 11.18
CA HIS A 20 -2.01 10.00 12.15
C HIS A 20 -1.80 9.27 13.50
N ILE A 21 -2.85 8.66 14.03
CA ILE A 21 -2.77 7.87 15.28
C ILE A 21 -1.78 6.70 15.13
N CYS A 22 -1.80 6.01 13.99
CA CYS A 22 -0.85 4.93 13.71
C CYS A 22 0.58 5.45 13.58
N ALA A 23 0.79 6.61 12.96
CA ALA A 23 2.10 7.23 12.84
C ALA A 23 2.68 7.61 14.21
N ASP A 24 1.88 8.24 15.08
CA ASP A 24 2.28 8.60 16.44
C ASP A 24 2.68 7.37 17.28
N ARG A 25 2.03 6.23 17.04
CA ARG A 25 2.35 4.95 17.66
C ARG A 25 3.52 4.22 17.01
N LYS A 26 4.11 4.78 15.95
CA LYS A 26 5.12 4.16 15.09
C LYS A 26 4.65 2.82 14.52
N GLN A 27 3.37 2.75 14.16
CA GLN A 27 2.70 1.58 13.58
C GLN A 27 2.33 1.80 12.12
N LEU A 28 2.27 3.04 11.63
CA LEU A 28 2.01 3.31 10.23
C LEU A 28 3.23 2.93 9.39
N ALA A 29 3.07 1.95 8.50
CA ALA A 29 4.06 1.65 7.47
C ALA A 29 3.90 2.58 6.28
N SER A 30 2.69 2.66 5.73
CA SER A 30 2.42 3.43 4.53
C SER A 30 1.02 4.01 4.59
N SER A 31 0.83 5.12 3.88
CA SER A 31 -0.49 5.68 3.64
C SER A 31 -0.60 6.15 2.20
N PHE A 32 -1.67 5.77 1.52
CA PHE A 32 -1.91 6.15 0.13
C PHE A 32 -3.34 6.67 -0.01
N PHE A 33 -3.47 7.86 -0.58
CA PHE A 33 -4.75 8.52 -0.81
C PHE A 33 -4.90 8.66 -2.30
N PHE A 34 -5.82 7.89 -2.89
CA PHE A 34 -6.10 8.01 -4.31
C PHE A 34 -6.66 9.41 -4.60
N ASN A 35 -6.24 9.95 -5.74
CA ASN A 35 -6.76 11.19 -6.27
C ASN A 35 -6.65 11.16 -7.79
N ARG A 36 -7.80 11.20 -8.47
CA ARG A 36 -7.88 11.15 -9.95
C ARG A 36 -7.20 12.32 -10.66
N GLU A 37 -7.13 13.48 -10.03
CA GLU A 37 -6.59 14.71 -10.61
C GLU A 37 -5.08 14.83 -10.45
N ILE A 38 -4.45 13.97 -9.64
CA ILE A 38 -3.03 14.01 -9.34
C ILE A 38 -2.34 12.82 -10.00
N GLU A 39 -1.44 13.09 -10.94
CA GLU A 39 -0.62 12.04 -11.55
C GLU A 39 0.18 11.29 -10.48
N GLY A 40 0.16 9.96 -10.55
CA GLY A 40 0.81 9.09 -9.57
C GLY A 40 -0.07 8.80 -8.34
N ARG A 41 -1.20 9.48 -8.16
CA ARG A 41 -2.25 9.10 -7.19
C ARG A 41 -3.52 8.56 -7.84
N ASN A 42 -3.53 8.50 -9.17
CA ASN A 42 -4.64 8.00 -9.97
C ASN A 42 -4.40 6.58 -10.52
N LYS A 43 -3.28 5.95 -10.20
CA LYS A 43 -2.86 4.67 -10.80
C LYS A 43 -2.62 3.60 -9.73
N PRO A 44 -3.24 2.40 -9.85
CA PRO A 44 -3.03 1.28 -8.93
C PRO A 44 -1.55 0.89 -8.75
N HIS A 45 -0.73 0.97 -9.80
CA HIS A 45 0.68 0.61 -9.68
C HIS A 45 1.48 1.52 -8.74
N ALA A 46 1.07 2.77 -8.60
CA ALA A 46 1.71 3.69 -7.68
C ALA A 46 1.46 3.30 -6.21
N LEU A 47 0.34 2.62 -5.92
CA LEU A 47 0.02 2.16 -4.58
C LEU A 47 1.06 1.15 -4.07
N PHE A 48 1.26 0.04 -4.79
CA PHE A 48 2.16 -1.01 -4.31
C PHE A 48 3.63 -0.63 -4.40
N ALA A 49 4.03 0.16 -5.41
CA ALA A 49 5.36 0.74 -5.44
C ALA A 49 5.63 1.65 -4.22
N THR A 50 4.65 2.48 -3.84
CA THR A 50 4.75 3.34 -2.64
C THR A 50 4.84 2.50 -1.37
N ILE A 51 3.95 1.50 -1.22
CA ILE A 51 3.95 0.60 -0.07
C ILE A 51 5.29 -0.14 0.06
N ALA A 52 5.81 -0.68 -1.03
CA ALA A 52 7.09 -1.39 -1.04
C ALA A 52 8.26 -0.47 -0.67
N ALA A 53 8.28 0.75 -1.19
CA ALA A 53 9.29 1.76 -0.85
C ALA A 53 9.23 2.16 0.63
N ASP A 54 8.03 2.36 1.17
CA ASP A 54 7.84 2.70 2.59
C ASP A 54 8.25 1.55 3.52
N LEU A 55 7.85 0.31 3.20
CA LEU A 55 8.25 -0.88 3.96
C LEU A 55 9.76 -1.12 3.92
N SER A 56 10.40 -0.86 2.78
CA SER A 56 11.85 -0.94 2.62
C SER A 56 12.60 0.04 3.52
N GLN A 57 12.01 1.21 3.83
CA GLN A 57 12.58 2.15 4.78
C GLN A 57 12.44 1.70 6.24
N MET A 58 11.49 0.82 6.53
CA MET A 58 11.26 0.31 7.89
C MET A 58 12.19 -0.86 8.25
N ASP A 59 12.51 -1.70 7.27
CA ASP A 59 13.26 -2.94 7.49
C ASP A 59 14.25 -3.19 6.33
N PRO A 60 15.57 -3.20 6.59
CA PRO A 60 16.59 -3.48 5.58
C PRO A 60 16.45 -4.84 4.90
N ASP A 61 15.91 -5.87 5.58
CA ASP A 61 15.70 -7.18 4.97
C ASP A 61 14.55 -7.14 3.96
N ILE A 62 13.52 -6.33 4.22
CA ILE A 62 12.48 -6.06 3.22
C ILE A 62 13.11 -5.35 2.02
N ALA A 63 13.92 -4.31 2.25
CA ALA A 63 14.59 -3.57 1.17
C ALA A 63 15.42 -4.48 0.27
N ASN A 64 16.20 -5.40 0.86
CA ASN A 64 17.00 -6.37 0.11
C ASN A 64 16.14 -7.32 -0.73
N ARG A 65 14.99 -7.77 -0.22
CA ARG A 65 14.07 -8.65 -0.96
C ARG A 65 13.35 -7.92 -2.09
N VAL A 66 12.92 -6.67 -1.86
CA VAL A 66 12.33 -5.82 -2.90
C VAL A 66 13.35 -5.55 -4.01
N ALA A 67 14.59 -5.21 -3.64
CA ALA A 67 15.66 -5.01 -4.61
C ALA A 67 15.92 -6.27 -5.44
N ALA A 68 16.02 -7.44 -4.80
CA ALA A 68 16.21 -8.71 -5.50
C ALA A 68 15.06 -9.02 -6.46
N ALA A 69 13.81 -8.76 -6.09
CA ALA A 69 12.66 -8.95 -6.96
C ALA A 69 12.69 -8.04 -8.20
N ILE A 70 13.12 -6.78 -8.03
CA ILE A 70 13.28 -5.82 -9.15
C ILE A 70 14.49 -6.18 -10.03
N GLU A 71 15.57 -6.69 -9.44
CA GLU A 71 16.74 -7.17 -10.18
C GLU A 71 16.40 -8.42 -11.02
N GLU A 72 15.55 -9.30 -10.52
CA GLU A 72 15.06 -10.49 -11.23
C GLU A 72 14.07 -10.11 -12.34
N ASP A 73 13.15 -9.18 -12.08
CA ASP A 73 12.20 -8.64 -13.06
C ASP A 73 12.20 -7.10 -13.06
N GLY A 74 12.99 -6.52 -13.97
CA GLY A 74 13.06 -5.06 -14.15
C GLY A 74 11.74 -4.42 -14.63
N CYS A 75 10.78 -5.21 -15.13
CA CYS A 75 9.46 -4.74 -15.55
C CYS A 75 8.44 -4.77 -14.41
N LEU A 76 8.81 -5.30 -13.23
CA LEU A 76 7.90 -5.47 -12.10
C LEU A 76 7.17 -4.17 -11.67
N PRO A 77 7.80 -2.97 -11.67
CA PRO A 77 7.11 -1.71 -11.38
C PRO A 77 6.02 -1.31 -12.39
N SER A 78 5.95 -1.99 -13.54
CA SER A 78 4.90 -1.83 -14.56
C SER A 78 4.05 -3.09 -14.76
N ALA A 79 4.30 -4.15 -13.99
CA ALA A 79 3.55 -5.40 -14.06
C ALA A 79 2.10 -5.25 -13.58
N PRO A 80 1.23 -6.24 -13.85
CA PRO A 80 -0.13 -6.26 -13.33
C PRO A 80 -0.18 -6.06 -11.80
N THR A 81 -1.24 -5.40 -11.33
CA THR A 81 -1.47 -5.04 -9.93
C THR A 81 -1.31 -6.24 -8.97
N SER A 82 -1.76 -7.43 -9.38
CA SER A 82 -1.56 -8.70 -8.64
C SER A 82 -0.09 -9.07 -8.44
N ASN A 83 0.72 -8.97 -9.49
CA ASN A 83 2.13 -9.34 -9.45
C ASN A 83 2.91 -8.34 -8.60
N GLN A 84 2.60 -7.05 -8.74
CA GLN A 84 3.20 -6.03 -7.89
C GLN A 84 2.90 -6.27 -6.40
N PHE A 85 1.66 -6.58 -6.06
CA PHE A 85 1.31 -6.91 -4.69
C PHE A 85 2.10 -8.12 -4.18
N VAL A 86 2.10 -9.21 -4.94
CA VAL A 86 2.74 -10.47 -4.52
C VAL A 86 4.26 -10.27 -4.38
N ASP A 87 4.92 -9.72 -5.39
CA ASP A 87 6.38 -9.73 -5.47
C ASP A 87 7.04 -8.51 -4.81
N LEU A 88 6.35 -7.36 -4.71
CA LEU A 88 6.90 -6.17 -4.04
C LEU A 88 6.43 -6.00 -2.59
N VAL A 89 5.32 -6.64 -2.19
CA VAL A 89 4.75 -6.45 -0.84
C VAL A 89 4.65 -7.77 -0.08
N LEU A 90 3.90 -8.75 -0.60
CA LEU A 90 3.61 -9.98 0.13
C LEU A 90 4.88 -10.81 0.37
N ASN A 91 5.60 -11.18 -0.70
CA ASN A 91 6.78 -12.03 -0.64
C ASN A 91 7.93 -11.37 0.17
N PRO A 92 8.24 -10.07 0.01
CA PRO A 92 9.23 -9.40 0.84
C PRO A 92 8.87 -9.38 2.33
N CYS A 93 7.57 -9.27 2.67
CA CYS A 93 7.12 -9.20 4.07
C CYS A 93 6.88 -10.57 4.72
N GLN A 94 6.64 -11.63 3.95
CA GLN A 94 6.27 -12.96 4.47
C GLN A 94 7.28 -13.53 5.48
N ARG A 95 8.56 -13.18 5.34
CA ARG A 95 9.64 -13.67 6.22
C ARG A 95 10.05 -12.67 7.30
N THR A 96 9.35 -11.54 7.39
CA THR A 96 9.67 -10.47 8.33
C THR A 96 8.81 -10.60 9.57
N SER A 97 9.46 -10.69 10.74
CA SER A 97 8.75 -10.63 12.02
C SER A 97 8.68 -9.18 12.48
N PHE A 98 7.50 -8.57 12.32
CA PHE A 98 7.29 -7.21 12.82
C PHE A 98 7.22 -7.21 14.35
N VAL A 99 8.10 -6.43 14.98
CA VAL A 99 8.18 -6.28 16.45
C VAL A 99 6.90 -5.66 17.05
N ARG A 100 6.10 -5.00 16.21
CA ARG A 100 4.85 -4.31 16.58
C ARG A 100 3.85 -4.44 15.43
N PRO A 101 2.54 -4.23 15.69
CA PRO A 101 1.55 -4.15 14.62
C PRO A 101 1.93 -3.08 13.59
N VAL A 102 1.76 -3.41 12.32
CA VAL A 102 1.98 -2.52 11.19
C VAL A 102 0.65 -2.23 10.50
N ALA A 103 0.43 -0.98 10.14
CA ALA A 103 -0.78 -0.50 9.49
C ALA A 103 -0.44 0.14 8.14
N ILE A 104 -1.22 -0.20 7.12
CA ILE A 104 -1.25 0.49 5.84
C ILE A 104 -2.64 1.12 5.71
N VAL A 105 -2.69 2.42 5.43
CA VAL A 105 -3.96 3.15 5.27
C VAL A 105 -4.16 3.51 3.82
N ILE A 106 -5.29 3.09 3.25
CA ILE A 106 -5.66 3.39 1.87
C ILE A 106 -7.00 4.11 1.88
N ASP A 107 -7.06 5.29 1.27
CA ASP A 107 -8.30 6.07 1.13
C ASP A 107 -8.69 6.26 -0.34
N ALA A 108 -9.97 6.49 -0.58
CA ALA A 108 -10.57 6.68 -1.90
C ALA A 108 -10.29 5.51 -2.87
N LEU A 109 -10.31 4.27 -2.37
CA LEU A 109 -10.01 3.06 -3.16
C LEU A 109 -10.92 2.92 -4.39
N ASP A 110 -12.15 3.41 -4.34
CA ASP A 110 -13.09 3.46 -5.46
C ASP A 110 -12.63 4.39 -6.60
N GLU A 111 -11.67 5.26 -6.35
CA GLU A 111 -11.03 6.09 -7.36
C GLU A 111 -10.07 5.32 -8.26
N ALA A 112 -9.54 4.18 -7.80
CA ALA A 112 -8.57 3.37 -8.52
C ALA A 112 -9.15 2.65 -9.75
N ARG A 113 -10.46 2.33 -9.74
CA ARG A 113 -11.19 1.62 -10.81
C ARG A 113 -10.47 0.36 -11.32
N ASP A 114 -9.90 -0.40 -10.38
CA ASP A 114 -9.18 -1.64 -10.64
C ASP A 114 -9.83 -2.77 -9.83
N ASP A 115 -10.53 -3.66 -10.53
CA ASP A 115 -11.23 -4.78 -9.89
C ASP A 115 -10.24 -5.78 -9.26
N CYS A 116 -9.05 -5.95 -9.85
CA CYS A 116 -8.00 -6.80 -9.30
C CYS A 116 -7.48 -6.23 -7.98
N LEU A 117 -7.32 -4.90 -7.88
CA LEU A 117 -6.97 -4.25 -6.62
C LEU A 117 -8.01 -4.50 -5.52
N LEU A 118 -9.30 -4.46 -5.87
CA LEU A 118 -10.38 -4.73 -4.91
C LEU A 118 -10.40 -6.19 -4.46
N GLU A 119 -10.06 -7.14 -5.34
CA GLU A 119 -9.91 -8.56 -4.99
C GLU A 119 -8.75 -8.77 -4.02
N ILE A 120 -7.58 -8.19 -4.30
CA ILE A 120 -6.40 -8.30 -3.44
C ILE A 120 -6.66 -7.81 -2.00
N LEU A 121 -7.46 -6.75 -1.84
CA LEU A 121 -7.71 -6.13 -0.53
C LEU A 121 -8.91 -6.73 0.23
N ARG A 122 -9.58 -7.75 -0.33
CA ARG A 122 -10.71 -8.45 0.32
C ARG A 122 -10.27 -9.63 1.20
N ASP A 123 -9.10 -10.20 0.94
CA ASP A 123 -8.51 -11.34 1.66
C ASP A 123 -7.54 -10.89 2.77
#